data_AF-A0A2Z5QXD5-F1
#
_entry.id   AF-A0A2Z5QXD5-F1
#
_cell.length_a   1.000
_cell.length_b   1.000
_cell.length_c   1.000
_cell.angle_alpha   90.00
_cell.angle_beta   90.00
_cell.angle_gamma   90.00
#
_symmetry.space_group_name_H-M   'P 1'
#
loop_
_entity.id
_entity.type
_entity.pdbx_description
1 polymer ?
#
loop_
_entity_poly.entity_id
_entity_poly.type
_entity_poly.pdbx_seq_one_letter_code
_entity_poly.pdbx_strand_id
1 'polypeptide(L)'
;MFYTLFAWLFESEYKRVVQAVRASHYVDKEHFPNIVGGLLDEFTVRLANFYIRPLVAHIKKVSSEGLLQGDTPEERYIDYCRRWPKDFMDGFYTNYPLLRRVHSIIVHQFHAIAAELFERIQAQESGIRELLGAQNAEPLTLESLTMAGDYHNGGRTGCLLVFSQGTVAYKPRSVDGERAFYRIVQKLAEQGAPACVPPGSFRVKTTGSWSLLREKT
;
A
#
# COMPACT_ATOMS: atom_id res chain seq x y z
N MET A 1 -16.21 -12.03 2.13
CA MET A 1 -16.74 -12.56 3.41
C MET A 1 -16.48 -11.61 4.57
N PHE A 2 -15.23 -11.23 4.88
CA PHE A 2 -14.87 -10.39 6.07
C PHE A 2 -15.11 -8.87 5.98
N TYR A 3 -15.65 -8.36 4.87
CA TYR A 3 -15.81 -6.91 4.64
C TYR A 3 -16.55 -6.18 5.76
N THR A 4 -17.62 -6.77 6.31
CA THR A 4 -18.40 -6.16 7.40
C THR A 4 -17.57 -5.99 8.67
N LEU A 5 -16.75 -6.97 9.05
CA LEU A 5 -15.87 -6.88 10.22
C LEU A 5 -14.73 -5.89 9.98
N PHE A 6 -14.20 -5.85 8.76
CA PHE A 6 -13.18 -4.87 8.37
C PHE A 6 -13.71 -3.44 8.36
N ALA A 7 -14.96 -3.21 7.98
CA ALA A 7 -15.59 -1.89 8.09
C ALA A 7 -15.56 -1.40 9.55
N TRP A 8 -15.95 -2.24 10.51
CA TRP A 8 -15.88 -1.90 11.94
C TRP A 8 -14.47 -1.64 12.45
N LEU A 9 -13.48 -2.37 11.94
CA LEU A 9 -12.09 -2.24 12.39
C LEU A 9 -11.39 -1.02 11.78
N PHE A 10 -11.82 -0.55 10.60
CA PHE A 10 -11.05 0.40 9.77
C PHE A 10 -11.77 1.71 9.47
N GLU A 11 -13.01 1.91 9.95
CA GLU A 11 -13.79 3.13 9.68
C GLU A 11 -13.05 4.42 10.06
N SER A 12 -12.34 4.43 11.19
CA SER A 12 -11.53 5.57 11.62
C SER A 12 -10.38 5.89 10.65
N GLU A 13 -9.87 4.88 9.96
CA GLU A 13 -8.70 5.00 9.08
C GLU A 13 -9.08 5.58 7.72
N TYR A 14 -10.31 5.35 7.25
CA TYR A 14 -10.86 5.98 6.05
C TYR A 14 -10.71 7.50 6.08
N LYS A 15 -11.11 8.13 7.19
CA LYS A 15 -11.08 9.60 7.34
C LYS A 15 -9.66 10.14 7.25
N ARG A 16 -8.69 9.43 7.85
CA ARG A 16 -7.27 9.82 7.84
C ARG A 16 -6.66 9.72 6.44
N VAL A 17 -6.96 8.65 5.70
CA VAL A 17 -6.50 8.50 4.31
C VAL A 17 -7.07 9.61 3.44
N VAL A 18 -8.38 9.88 3.54
CA VAL A 18 -9.02 10.99 2.81
C VAL A 18 -8.36 12.33 3.09
N GLN A 19 -8.02 12.61 4.36
CA GLN A 19 -7.32 13.84 4.74
C GLN A 19 -5.92 13.91 4.13
N ALA A 20 -5.14 12.83 4.18
CA ALA A 20 -3.81 12.78 3.60
C ALA A 20 -3.82 13.01 2.07
N VAL A 21 -4.75 12.35 1.36
CA VAL A 21 -4.89 12.53 -0.10
C VAL A 21 -5.31 13.96 -0.43
N ARG A 22 -6.26 14.56 0.31
CA ARG A 22 -6.66 15.96 0.10
C ARG A 22 -5.52 16.95 0.32
N ALA A 23 -4.71 16.73 1.36
CA ALA A 23 -3.57 17.58 1.68
C ALA A 23 -2.43 17.48 0.65
N SER A 24 -2.42 16.45 -0.19
CA SER A 24 -1.37 16.27 -1.20
C SER A 24 -1.46 17.26 -2.37
N HIS A 25 -2.64 17.78 -2.68
CA HIS A 25 -2.92 18.64 -3.84
C HIS A 25 -2.61 18.04 -5.23
N TYR A 26 -2.21 16.78 -5.33
CA TYR A 26 -1.88 16.09 -6.60
C TYR A 26 -3.06 15.36 -7.24
N VAL A 27 -4.20 15.28 -6.56
CA VAL A 27 -5.33 14.42 -6.98
C VAL A 27 -6.55 15.27 -7.24
N ASP A 28 -7.07 15.22 -8.45
CA ASP A 28 -8.30 15.91 -8.83
C ASP A 28 -9.56 15.16 -8.35
N LYS A 29 -10.73 15.75 -8.58
CA LYS A 29 -12.01 15.18 -8.15
C LYS A 29 -12.33 13.84 -8.84
N GLU A 30 -11.89 13.65 -10.08
CA GLU A 30 -12.17 12.46 -10.88
C GLU A 30 -11.38 11.26 -10.35
N HIS A 31 -10.11 11.45 -10.05
CA HIS A 31 -9.19 10.40 -9.61
C HIS A 31 -9.18 10.18 -8.09
N PHE A 32 -9.75 11.11 -7.31
CA PHE A 32 -9.80 11.03 -5.85
C PHE A 32 -10.29 9.68 -5.29
N PRO A 33 -11.41 9.10 -5.78
CA PRO A 33 -11.90 7.82 -5.27
C PRO A 33 -10.93 6.67 -5.53
N ASN A 34 -10.25 6.67 -6.68
CA ASN A 34 -9.30 5.62 -7.05
C ASN A 34 -8.05 5.64 -6.17
N ILE A 35 -7.54 6.84 -5.88
CA ILE A 35 -6.37 7.01 -5.01
C ILE A 35 -6.67 6.60 -3.57
N VAL A 36 -7.82 7.04 -3.04
CA VAL A 36 -8.26 6.65 -1.69
C VAL A 36 -8.52 5.14 -1.62
N GLY A 37 -9.19 4.58 -2.63
CA GLY A 37 -9.46 3.15 -2.74
C GLY A 37 -8.18 2.31 -2.74
N GLY A 38 -7.21 2.65 -3.60
CA GLY A 38 -5.95 1.92 -3.69
C GLY A 38 -5.15 1.92 -2.38
N LEU A 39 -5.13 3.04 -1.66
CA LEU A 39 -4.51 3.13 -0.33
C LEU A 39 -5.25 2.27 0.70
N LEU A 40 -6.58 2.28 0.70
CA LEU A 40 -7.39 1.50 1.63
C LEU A 40 -7.36 0.00 1.34
N ASP A 41 -7.26 -0.39 0.07
CA ASP A 41 -7.12 -1.78 -0.34
C ASP A 41 -5.79 -2.33 0.16
N GLU A 42 -4.70 -1.60 -0.02
CA GLU A 42 -3.39 -1.95 0.53
C GLU A 42 -3.45 -2.10 2.06
N PHE A 43 -4.05 -1.12 2.74
CA PHE A 43 -4.21 -1.16 4.19
C PHE A 43 -5.01 -2.38 4.66
N THR A 44 -6.11 -2.67 3.95
CA THR A 44 -6.99 -3.80 4.22
C THR A 44 -6.25 -5.12 4.03
N VAL A 45 -5.49 -5.28 2.94
CA VAL A 45 -4.68 -6.48 2.67
C VAL A 45 -3.68 -6.71 3.80
N ARG A 46 -2.98 -5.67 4.25
CA ARG A 46 -1.99 -5.78 5.34
C ARG A 46 -2.63 -6.24 6.65
N LEU A 47 -3.74 -5.64 7.05
CA LEU A 47 -4.41 -6.04 8.29
C LEU A 47 -5.07 -7.42 8.16
N ALA A 48 -5.68 -7.72 7.02
CA ALA A 48 -6.31 -9.01 6.76
C ALA A 48 -5.34 -10.18 6.97
N ASN A 49 -4.06 -10.02 6.59
CA ASN A 49 -3.02 -11.03 6.82
C ASN A 49 -2.86 -11.45 8.29
N PHE A 50 -3.15 -10.55 9.24
CA PHE A 50 -3.08 -10.83 10.67
C PHE A 50 -4.45 -11.18 11.28
N TYR A 51 -5.55 -10.67 10.70
CA TYR A 51 -6.88 -10.81 11.28
C TYR A 51 -7.65 -12.04 10.79
N ILE A 52 -7.47 -12.50 9.55
CA ILE A 52 -8.33 -13.54 8.97
C ILE A 52 -8.29 -14.84 9.78
N ARG A 53 -7.10 -15.38 10.06
CA ARG A 53 -6.98 -16.67 10.78
C ARG A 53 -7.54 -16.59 12.21
N PRO A 54 -7.20 -15.58 13.02
CA PRO A 54 -7.82 -15.39 14.33
C PRO A 54 -9.33 -15.21 14.28
N LEU A 55 -9.85 -14.43 13.33
CA LEU A 55 -11.30 -14.22 13.18
C LEU A 55 -12.00 -15.54 12.84
N VAL A 56 -11.48 -16.31 11.88
CA VAL A 56 -12.02 -17.64 11.54
C VAL A 56 -12.03 -18.56 12.75
N ALA A 57 -10.93 -18.62 13.51
CA ALA A 57 -10.84 -19.47 14.69
C ALA A 57 -11.81 -19.01 15.80
N HIS A 58 -11.97 -17.70 15.99
CA HIS A 58 -12.93 -17.17 16.96
C HIS A 58 -14.38 -17.44 16.58
N ILE A 59 -14.75 -17.22 15.31
CA ILE A 59 -16.08 -17.51 14.80
C ILE A 59 -16.40 -19.00 14.99
N LYS A 60 -15.46 -19.89 14.66
CA LYS A 60 -15.62 -21.34 14.87
C LYS A 60 -15.83 -21.68 16.34
N LYS A 61 -15.04 -21.09 17.25
CA LYS A 61 -15.18 -21.27 18.70
C LYS A 61 -16.58 -20.85 19.19
N VAL A 62 -16.97 -19.61 18.93
CA VAL A 62 -18.26 -19.05 19.36
C VAL A 62 -19.42 -19.82 18.73
N SER A 63 -19.29 -20.26 17.47
CA SER A 63 -20.27 -21.12 16.82
C SER A 63 -20.39 -22.49 17.50
N SER A 64 -19.28 -23.10 17.91
CA SER A 64 -19.29 -24.41 18.59
C SER A 64 -19.85 -24.36 20.01
N GLU A 65 -19.81 -23.18 20.64
CA GLU A 65 -20.41 -22.91 21.95
C GLU A 65 -21.92 -22.66 21.87
N GLY A 66 -22.52 -22.70 20.66
CA GLY A 66 -23.96 -22.47 20.46
C GLY A 66 -24.39 -21.02 20.64
N LEU A 67 -23.44 -20.08 20.63
CA LEU A 67 -23.69 -18.67 20.94
C LEU A 67 -24.20 -17.85 19.73
N LEU A 68 -24.17 -18.40 18.51
CA LEU A 68 -24.58 -17.71 17.28
C LEU A 68 -25.94 -18.17 16.79
N GLN A 69 -26.77 -17.22 16.37
CA GLN A 69 -28.09 -17.49 15.78
C GLN A 69 -27.98 -17.78 14.29
N GLY A 70 -28.75 -18.75 13.79
CA GLY A 70 -28.79 -19.11 12.37
C GLY A 70 -28.64 -20.62 12.13
N ASP A 71 -29.44 -21.14 11.22
CA ASP A 71 -29.44 -22.55 10.83
C ASP A 71 -28.26 -22.84 9.90
N THR A 72 -27.90 -21.86 9.07
CA THR A 72 -26.77 -21.94 8.12
C THR A 72 -25.48 -21.29 8.67
N PRO A 73 -24.29 -21.69 8.17
CA PRO A 73 -23.04 -21.00 8.49
C PRO A 73 -23.06 -19.50 8.17
N GLU A 74 -23.74 -19.11 7.09
CA GLU A 74 -23.87 -17.74 6.62
C GLU A 74 -24.70 -16.89 7.60
N GLU A 75 -25.84 -17.40 8.07
CA GLU A 75 -26.66 -16.73 9.08
C GLU A 75 -25.91 -16.55 10.39
N ARG A 76 -25.18 -17.58 10.84
CA ARG A 76 -24.32 -17.48 12.04
C ARG A 76 -23.22 -16.46 11.88
N TYR A 77 -22.63 -16.36 10.70
CA TYR A 77 -21.64 -15.33 10.39
C TYR A 77 -22.24 -13.92 10.42
N ILE A 78 -23.46 -13.74 9.90
CA ILE A 78 -24.18 -12.47 9.94
C ILE A 78 -24.49 -12.08 11.40
N ASP A 79 -24.99 -13.02 12.22
CA ASP A 79 -25.24 -12.77 13.64
C ASP A 79 -23.95 -12.38 14.38
N TYR A 80 -22.86 -13.09 14.09
CA TYR A 80 -21.53 -12.75 14.62
C TYR A 80 -21.11 -11.32 14.27
N CYS A 81 -21.22 -10.92 12.99
CA CYS A 81 -20.85 -9.57 12.56
C CYS A 81 -21.71 -8.49 13.22
N ARG A 82 -23.01 -8.73 13.36
CA ARG A 82 -23.95 -7.79 13.99
C ARG A 82 -23.62 -7.57 15.48
N ARG A 83 -23.24 -8.65 16.17
CA ARG A 83 -22.96 -8.64 17.61
C ARG A 83 -21.49 -8.37 17.94
N TRP A 84 -20.61 -8.37 16.94
CA TRP A 84 -19.17 -8.22 17.10
C TRP A 84 -18.76 -7.07 18.03
N PRO A 85 -19.17 -5.80 17.80
CA PRO A 85 -18.67 -4.68 18.59
C PRO A 85 -19.03 -4.78 20.08
N LYS A 86 -20.14 -5.44 20.40
CA LYS A 86 -20.69 -5.49 21.76
C LYS A 86 -20.36 -6.79 22.49
N ASP A 87 -20.54 -7.92 21.82
CA ASP A 87 -20.56 -9.23 22.48
C ASP A 87 -19.26 -10.02 22.29
N PHE A 88 -18.51 -9.77 21.20
CA PHE A 88 -17.40 -10.65 20.80
C PHE A 88 -16.04 -9.97 20.73
N MET A 89 -15.98 -8.65 20.56
CA MET A 89 -14.72 -7.93 20.36
C MET A 89 -13.76 -8.08 21.55
N ASP A 90 -14.24 -7.93 22.78
CA ASP A 90 -13.37 -8.03 23.96
C ASP A 90 -12.89 -9.46 24.22
N GLY A 91 -13.76 -10.44 24.06
CA GLY A 91 -13.40 -11.87 24.11
C GLY A 91 -12.38 -12.24 23.03
N PHE A 92 -12.54 -11.71 21.81
CA PHE A 92 -11.60 -11.90 20.71
C PHE A 92 -10.21 -11.39 21.09
N TYR A 93 -10.10 -10.14 21.55
CA TYR A 93 -8.80 -9.59 21.90
C TYR A 93 -8.21 -10.18 23.19
N THR A 94 -9.05 -10.78 24.05
CA THR A 94 -8.57 -11.58 25.19
C THR A 94 -7.91 -12.88 24.72
N ASN A 95 -8.48 -13.53 23.70
CA ASN A 95 -7.90 -14.75 23.09
C ASN A 95 -6.66 -14.44 22.22
N TYR A 96 -6.57 -13.23 21.65
CA TYR A 96 -5.49 -12.81 20.77
C TYR A 96 -4.88 -11.47 21.21
N PRO A 97 -4.26 -11.39 22.40
CA PRO A 97 -3.85 -10.12 23.01
C PRO A 97 -2.81 -9.35 22.20
N LEU A 98 -1.94 -10.05 21.46
CA LEU A 98 -0.93 -9.42 20.60
C LEU A 98 -1.53 -8.69 19.40
N LEU A 99 -2.74 -9.04 18.94
CA LEU A 99 -3.35 -8.42 17.76
C LEU A 99 -3.63 -6.93 17.96
N ARG A 100 -4.00 -6.48 19.16
CA ARG A 100 -4.19 -5.04 19.41
C ARG A 100 -2.90 -4.26 19.16
N ARG A 101 -1.76 -4.80 19.59
CA ARG A 101 -0.45 -4.18 19.38
C ARG A 101 -0.02 -4.23 17.92
N VAL A 102 -0.19 -5.38 17.26
CA VAL A 102 0.10 -5.52 15.82
C VAL A 102 -0.74 -4.56 14.99
N HIS A 103 -2.04 -4.45 15.28
CA HIS A 103 -2.95 -3.51 14.63
C HIS A 103 -2.43 -2.07 14.75
N SER A 104 -2.13 -1.62 15.98
CA SER A 104 -1.64 -0.26 16.23
C SER A 104 -0.33 0.03 15.47
N ILE A 105 0.59 -0.93 15.42
CA ILE A 105 1.83 -0.81 14.66
C ILE A 105 1.54 -0.66 13.15
N ILE A 106 0.69 -1.51 12.59
CA ILE A 106 0.36 -1.49 11.16
C ILE A 106 -0.34 -0.18 10.78
N VAL A 107 -1.31 0.28 11.59
CA VAL A 107 -1.99 1.58 11.41
C VAL A 107 -0.98 2.72 11.38
N HIS A 108 -0.11 2.79 12.39
CA HIS A 108 0.86 3.86 12.50
C HIS A 108 1.85 3.86 11.32
N GLN A 109 2.39 2.68 10.99
CA GLN A 109 3.30 2.52 9.86
C GLN A 109 2.65 2.90 8.54
N PHE A 110 1.42 2.45 8.28
CA PHE A 110 0.71 2.73 7.05
C PHE A 110 0.50 4.23 6.84
N HIS A 111 0.02 4.95 7.86
CA HIS A 111 -0.17 6.40 7.75
C HIS A 111 1.15 7.15 7.58
N ALA A 112 2.21 6.73 8.28
CA ALA A 112 3.53 7.30 8.10
C ALA A 112 4.04 7.11 6.65
N ILE A 113 3.80 5.93 6.05
CA ILE A 113 4.20 5.63 4.67
C ILE A 113 3.39 6.46 3.67
N ALA A 114 2.08 6.58 3.87
CA ALA A 114 1.23 7.37 2.98
C ALA A 114 1.61 8.86 3.02
N ALA A 115 1.81 9.43 4.22
CA ALA A 115 2.28 10.80 4.38
C ALA A 115 3.67 11.00 3.74
N GLU A 116 4.62 10.11 4.05
CA GLU A 116 5.97 10.15 3.49
C GLU A 116 5.97 10.07 1.96
N LEU A 117 5.08 9.27 1.35
CA LEU A 117 4.96 9.19 -0.10
C LEU A 117 4.60 10.55 -0.71
N PHE A 118 3.55 11.21 -0.20
CA PHE A 118 3.10 12.50 -0.72
C PHE A 118 4.13 13.61 -0.45
N GLU A 119 4.74 13.63 0.73
CA GLU A 119 5.84 14.56 1.06
C GLU A 119 7.03 14.39 0.09
N ARG A 120 7.39 13.15 -0.25
CA ARG A 120 8.48 12.86 -1.19
C ARG A 120 8.13 13.23 -2.63
N ILE A 121 6.89 13.01 -3.06
CA ILE A 121 6.39 13.49 -4.36
C ILE A 121 6.55 15.00 -4.42
N GLN A 122 6.08 15.71 -3.39
CA GLN A 122 6.18 17.16 -3.32
C GLN A 122 7.62 17.66 -3.33
N ALA A 123 8.49 17.06 -2.51
CA ALA A 123 9.89 17.44 -2.41
C ALA A 123 10.70 17.19 -3.69
N GLN A 124 10.22 16.35 -4.61
CA GLN A 124 10.90 16.02 -5.88
C GLN A 124 10.00 16.22 -7.10
N GLU A 125 9.02 17.13 -7.04
CA GLU A 125 8.10 17.37 -8.15
C GLU A 125 8.86 17.71 -9.45
N SER A 126 9.86 18.59 -9.37
CA SER A 126 10.70 18.96 -10.52
C SER A 126 11.46 17.75 -11.10
N GLY A 127 11.96 16.86 -10.24
CA GLY A 127 12.62 15.62 -10.63
C GLY A 127 11.66 14.64 -11.31
N ILE A 128 10.41 14.54 -10.82
CA ILE A 128 9.35 13.75 -11.45
C ILE A 128 9.04 14.31 -12.84
N ARG A 129 8.84 15.63 -12.97
CA ARG A 129 8.60 16.29 -14.27
C ARG A 129 9.73 16.04 -15.27
N GLU A 130 10.99 16.07 -14.81
CA GLU A 130 12.14 15.76 -15.66
C GLU A 130 12.16 14.30 -16.13
N LEU A 131 11.87 13.36 -15.23
CA LEU A 131 11.71 11.94 -15.60
C LEU A 131 10.59 11.78 -16.62
N LEU A 132 9.49 12.52 -16.46
CA LEU A 132 8.34 12.51 -17.35
C LEU A 132 8.57 13.26 -18.67
N GLY A 133 9.61 14.09 -18.78
CA GLY A 133 9.81 14.96 -19.96
C GLY A 133 8.77 16.08 -20.05
N ALA A 134 8.24 16.49 -18.91
CA ALA A 134 7.10 17.39 -18.75
C ALA A 134 7.46 18.65 -17.94
N GLN A 135 8.69 19.15 -18.09
CA GLN A 135 9.22 20.28 -17.31
C GLN A 135 8.39 21.55 -17.47
N ASN A 136 7.80 21.77 -18.66
CA ASN A 136 6.98 22.94 -18.99
C ASN A 136 5.47 22.62 -19.09
N ALA A 137 5.05 21.45 -18.64
CA ALA A 137 3.65 21.04 -18.71
C ALA A 137 2.82 21.62 -17.56
N GLU A 138 1.50 21.43 -17.67
CA GLU A 138 0.53 21.62 -16.58
C GLU A 138 0.95 20.95 -15.25
N PRO A 139 0.32 21.29 -14.11
CA PRO A 139 0.48 20.59 -12.85
C PRO A 139 0.46 19.06 -12.99
N LEU A 140 1.27 18.37 -12.19
CA LEU A 140 1.19 16.91 -12.11
C LEU A 140 -0.15 16.53 -11.49
N THR A 141 -0.91 15.70 -12.19
CA THR A 141 -2.13 15.06 -11.64
C THR A 141 -1.85 13.58 -11.48
N LEU A 142 -1.96 13.07 -10.26
CA LEU A 142 -1.83 11.66 -9.95
C LEU A 142 -3.19 10.96 -10.20
N GLU A 143 -3.23 10.14 -11.24
CA GLU A 143 -4.43 9.46 -11.72
C GLU A 143 -4.64 8.12 -11.03
N SER A 144 -3.55 7.41 -10.75
CA SER A 144 -3.57 6.18 -9.94
C SER A 144 -2.26 5.96 -9.19
N LEU A 145 -2.35 5.19 -8.10
CA LEU A 145 -1.19 4.69 -7.38
C LEU A 145 -1.39 3.23 -7.02
N THR A 146 -0.36 2.42 -7.23
CA THR A 146 -0.38 1.00 -6.93
C THR A 146 0.84 0.64 -6.12
N MET A 147 0.62 0.15 -4.90
CA MET A 147 1.71 -0.38 -4.07
C MET A 147 2.23 -1.68 -4.70
N ALA A 148 3.55 -1.79 -4.87
CA ALA A 148 4.18 -2.82 -5.68
C ALA A 148 5.53 -3.26 -5.10
N GLY A 149 5.65 -4.58 -4.93
CA GLY A 149 6.85 -5.26 -4.46
C GLY A 149 6.81 -5.59 -2.96
N ASP A 150 7.94 -6.11 -2.47
CA ASP A 150 8.06 -6.59 -1.11
C ASP A 150 8.06 -5.45 -0.07
N TYR A 151 7.62 -5.78 1.14
CA TYR A 151 7.66 -4.88 2.28
C TYR A 151 9.06 -4.83 2.89
N HIS A 152 9.54 -3.61 3.17
CA HIS A 152 10.83 -3.32 3.77
C HIS A 152 10.67 -2.34 4.95
N ASN A 153 11.61 -2.32 5.90
CA ASN A 153 11.79 -1.26 6.90
C ASN A 153 10.49 -0.67 7.49
N GLY A 154 9.70 -1.50 8.16
CA GLY A 154 8.44 -1.07 8.79
C GLY A 154 7.27 -0.92 7.81
N GLY A 155 7.21 -1.78 6.78
CA GLY A 155 6.07 -1.88 5.87
C GLY A 155 6.15 -0.99 4.62
N ARG A 156 7.26 -0.29 4.40
CA ARG A 156 7.48 0.48 3.16
C ARG A 156 7.52 -0.48 1.98
N THR A 157 6.85 -0.14 0.89
CA THR A 157 6.90 -0.89 -0.37
C THR A 157 7.09 0.07 -1.53
N GLY A 158 7.49 -0.44 -2.69
CA GLY A 158 7.51 0.34 -3.91
C GLY A 158 6.11 0.82 -4.27
N CYS A 159 6.01 1.87 -5.07
CA CYS A 159 4.73 2.36 -5.57
C CYS A 159 4.87 2.70 -7.04
N LEU A 160 3.95 2.26 -7.87
CA LEU A 160 3.80 2.74 -9.23
C LEU A 160 2.87 3.95 -9.19
N LEU A 161 3.39 5.10 -9.58
CA LEU A 161 2.67 6.37 -9.61
C LEU A 161 2.35 6.70 -11.06
N VAL A 162 1.07 6.77 -11.40
CA VAL A 162 0.61 7.14 -12.73
C VAL A 162 0.14 8.58 -12.69
N PHE A 163 0.90 9.46 -13.34
CA PHE A 163 0.52 10.84 -13.55
C PHE A 163 -0.06 11.01 -14.95
N SER A 164 -0.79 12.09 -15.19
CA SER A 164 -1.32 12.44 -16.52
C SER A 164 -0.25 12.57 -17.60
N GLN A 165 1.00 12.87 -17.22
CA GLN A 165 2.16 12.94 -18.12
C GLN A 165 2.93 11.61 -18.24
N GLY A 166 2.51 10.57 -17.52
CA GLY A 166 3.06 9.22 -17.58
C GLY A 166 3.42 8.63 -16.22
N THR A 167 4.09 7.49 -16.26
CA THR A 167 4.30 6.63 -15.08
C THR A 167 5.70 6.75 -14.51
N VAL A 168 5.79 6.78 -13.17
CA VAL A 168 7.05 6.75 -12.41
C VAL A 168 6.94 5.68 -11.32
N ALA A 169 7.98 4.83 -11.21
CA ALA A 169 8.10 3.91 -10.09
C ALA A 169 8.86 4.58 -8.93
N TYR A 170 8.23 4.63 -7.77
CA TYR A 170 8.82 5.01 -6.51
C TYR A 170 9.37 3.79 -5.78
N LYS A 171 10.60 3.89 -5.29
CA LYS A 171 11.22 2.91 -4.40
C LYS A 171 11.61 3.59 -3.08
N PRO A 172 11.13 3.11 -1.92
CA PRO A 172 11.39 3.74 -0.62
C PRO A 172 12.80 3.44 -0.08
N ARG A 173 13.75 3.20 -0.98
CA ARG A 173 15.16 2.89 -0.72
C ARG A 173 15.99 3.33 -1.92
N SER A 174 17.29 3.55 -1.73
CA SER A 174 18.19 3.78 -2.86
C SER A 174 18.19 2.56 -3.81
N VAL A 175 18.30 2.85 -5.10
CA VAL A 175 18.52 1.87 -6.18
C VAL A 175 19.93 1.93 -6.76
N ASP A 176 20.89 2.52 -6.04
CA ASP A 176 22.27 2.66 -6.50
C ASP A 176 22.96 1.32 -6.72
N GLY A 177 22.60 0.30 -5.93
CA GLY A 177 23.07 -1.08 -6.12
C GLY A 177 22.61 -1.63 -7.47
N GLU A 178 21.31 -1.51 -7.78
CA GLU A 178 20.75 -1.90 -9.08
C GLU A 178 21.40 -1.13 -10.22
N ARG A 179 21.63 0.18 -10.06
CA ARG A 179 22.36 0.99 -11.06
C ARG A 179 23.80 0.53 -11.26
N ALA A 180 24.51 0.16 -10.20
CA ALA A 180 25.86 -0.37 -10.30
C ALA A 180 25.86 -1.70 -11.06
N PHE A 181 24.92 -2.60 -10.73
CA PHE A 181 24.72 -3.87 -11.43
C PHE A 181 24.45 -3.66 -12.92
N TYR A 182 23.47 -2.82 -13.30
CA TYR A 182 23.16 -2.57 -14.71
C TYR A 182 24.33 -1.95 -15.48
N ARG A 183 25.14 -1.09 -14.86
CA ARG A 183 26.36 -0.58 -15.48
C ARG A 183 27.40 -1.68 -15.75
N ILE A 184 27.54 -2.65 -14.85
CA ILE A 184 28.42 -3.80 -15.05
C ILE A 184 27.88 -4.67 -16.20
N VAL A 185 26.58 -4.99 -16.19
CA VAL A 185 25.93 -5.77 -17.25
C VAL A 185 26.12 -5.11 -18.62
N GLN A 186 25.94 -3.79 -18.71
CA GLN A 186 26.15 -3.05 -19.95
C GLN A 186 27.60 -3.14 -20.45
N LYS A 187 28.58 -2.95 -19.57
CA LYS A 187 30.01 -3.09 -19.92
C LYS A 187 30.37 -4.49 -20.40
N LEU A 188 29.78 -5.52 -19.80
CA LEU A 188 29.99 -6.91 -20.24
C LEU A 188 29.36 -7.16 -21.61
N ALA A 189 28.16 -6.63 -21.87
CA ALA A 189 27.51 -6.73 -23.18
C ALA A 189 28.34 -6.01 -24.27
N GLU A 190 28.90 -4.83 -23.98
CA GLU A 190 29.83 -4.10 -24.86
C GLU A 190 31.10 -4.92 -25.18
N GLN A 191 31.46 -5.87 -24.32
CA GLN A 191 32.59 -6.80 -24.52
C GLN A 191 32.19 -8.14 -25.17
N GLY A 192 30.93 -8.29 -25.60
CA GLY A 192 30.45 -9.48 -26.30
C GLY A 192 30.01 -10.63 -25.38
N ALA A 193 29.78 -10.36 -24.08
CA ALA A 193 29.17 -11.36 -23.20
C ALA A 193 27.75 -11.71 -23.67
N PRO A 194 27.33 -12.99 -23.59
CA PRO A 194 25.97 -13.39 -23.98
C PRO A 194 24.93 -12.66 -23.12
N ALA A 195 23.94 -12.05 -23.78
CA ALA A 195 22.88 -11.30 -23.11
C ALA A 195 21.93 -12.27 -22.37
N CYS A 196 22.00 -12.30 -21.04
CA CYS A 196 21.06 -13.10 -20.24
C CYS A 196 19.74 -12.35 -19.93
N VAL A 197 19.74 -11.02 -19.95
CA VAL A 197 18.55 -10.15 -19.83
C VAL A 197 18.87 -8.83 -20.55
N PRO A 198 18.02 -8.30 -21.44
CA PRO A 198 18.24 -6.95 -21.95
C PRO A 198 18.20 -5.97 -20.75
N PRO A 199 19.24 -5.15 -20.53
CA PRO A 199 19.19 -4.18 -19.45
C PRO A 199 18.06 -3.20 -19.77
N GLY A 200 16.97 -3.26 -19.01
CA GLY A 200 15.98 -2.20 -18.99
C GLY A 200 16.74 -0.91 -18.74
N SER A 201 16.66 0.03 -19.67
CA SER A 201 17.37 1.30 -19.51
C SER A 201 16.42 2.24 -18.77
N PHE A 202 16.79 2.65 -17.57
CA PHE A 202 15.95 3.50 -16.73
C PHE A 202 16.57 4.90 -16.60
N ARG A 203 15.72 5.93 -16.55
CA ARG A 203 16.08 7.22 -15.96
C ARG A 203 15.77 7.15 -14.47
N VAL A 204 16.72 7.59 -13.65
CA VAL A 204 16.62 7.49 -12.19
C VAL A 204 16.92 8.85 -11.54
N LYS A 205 16.08 9.25 -10.59
CA LYS A 205 16.38 10.30 -9.61
C LYS A 205 16.52 9.65 -8.24
N THR A 206 17.58 9.95 -7.51
CA THR A 206 17.79 9.43 -6.16
C THR A 206 18.20 10.55 -5.22
N THR A 207 17.78 10.42 -3.97
CA THR A 207 18.08 11.32 -2.85
C THR A 207 19.00 10.65 -1.82
N GLY A 208 19.62 9.51 -2.17
CA GLY A 208 20.42 8.67 -1.27
C GLY A 208 19.61 7.80 -0.32
N SER A 209 18.37 8.17 0.00
CA SER A 209 17.47 7.40 0.88
C SER A 209 16.30 6.74 0.13
N TRP A 210 15.96 7.23 -1.06
CA TRP A 210 14.92 6.67 -1.93
C TRP A 210 15.17 7.02 -3.41
N SER A 211 14.37 6.44 -4.30
CA SER A 211 14.55 6.60 -5.74
C SER A 211 13.23 6.65 -6.51
N LEU A 212 13.26 7.39 -7.62
CA LEU A 212 12.23 7.43 -8.65
C LEU A 212 12.83 6.89 -9.94
N LEU A 213 12.08 6.06 -10.65
CA LEU A 213 12.53 5.40 -11.87
C LEU A 213 11.47 5.53 -12.97
N ARG A 214 11.92 5.70 -14.21
CA ARG A 214 11.10 5.57 -15.41
C ARG A 214 11.86 4.75 -16.45
N GLU A 215 11.20 3.79 -17.09
CA GLU A 215 11.77 3.11 -18.26
C GLU A 215 12.01 4.12 -19.39
N LYS A 216 13.14 4.01 -20.06
CA LYS A 216 13.36 4.73 -21.32
C LYS A 216 12.50 4.03 -22.38
N THR A 217 11.49 4.75 -22.84
CA THR A 217 10.79 4.47 -24.11
C THR A 217 11.72 4.66 -25.28
#